data_AF-A0A843E3A6-F1
#
_entry.id   AF-A0A843E3A6-F1
#
_cell.length_a   1.000
_cell.length_b   1.000
_cell.length_c   1.000
_cell.angle_alpha   90.00
_cell.angle_beta   90.00
_cell.angle_gamma   90.00
#
_symmetry.space_group_name_H-M   'P 1'
#
loop_
_entity.id
_entity.type
_entity.pdbx_description
1 polymer ?
#
loop_
_entity_poly.entity_id
_entity_poly.type
_entity_poly.pdbx_seq_one_letter_code
_entity_poly.pdbx_strand_id
1 'polypeptide(L)'
;MERRNAKPKRELVLPGDVIDESGAKAGEYAYSREGKVYAAVMGIKNVSPIGVSVIPLWGQYMPSAGDFVIGVVNDIGPSNWMIDINAPYPAPLHVSEVPWKVEFGDTSRFLNIGNVVFLNILSVDERKNIQVTMNDSGLRKVECGLLVEIAHSKVSRVIGKSGSMIQLLKAASGCRIFVGQNGRIWIDGDEDRAAVVADAIKMIEEKAQARDLTEKVKVYLESKLPAEEE
;
A
#
# COMPACT_ATOMS: atom_id res chain seq x y z
N MET A 1 -11.27 -39.48 3.87
CA MET A 1 -10.51 -38.80 4.94
C MET A 1 -10.46 -37.31 4.64
N GLU A 2 -11.39 -36.56 5.20
CA GLU A 2 -11.45 -35.09 5.09
C GLU A 2 -10.25 -34.47 5.82
N ARG A 3 -9.32 -33.87 5.07
CA ARG A 3 -8.28 -33.03 5.68
C ARG A 3 -8.91 -31.71 6.07
N ARG A 4 -9.17 -31.57 7.38
CA ARG A 4 -9.55 -30.32 8.05
C ARG A 4 -8.59 -29.20 7.66
N ASN A 5 -9.02 -28.33 6.76
CA ASN A 5 -8.35 -27.06 6.45
C ASN A 5 -8.70 -26.05 7.56
N ALA A 6 -8.25 -26.32 8.79
CA ALA A 6 -8.32 -25.34 9.87
C ALA A 6 -7.26 -24.27 9.57
N LYS A 7 -7.69 -23.07 9.16
CA LYS A 7 -6.81 -21.91 9.04
C LYS A 7 -6.03 -21.79 10.35
N PRO A 8 -4.69 -21.63 10.34
CA PRO A 8 -3.92 -21.44 11.55
C PRO A 8 -4.52 -20.25 12.31
N LYS A 9 -4.77 -20.46 13.61
CA LYS A 9 -5.33 -19.44 14.49
C LYS A 9 -4.35 -18.27 14.47
N ARG A 10 -4.79 -17.10 14.01
CA ARG A 10 -3.97 -15.89 14.02
C ARG A 10 -3.61 -15.56 15.47
N GLU A 11 -2.34 -15.65 15.81
CA GLU A 11 -1.81 -15.39 17.14
C GLU A 11 -1.53 -13.90 17.27
N LEU A 12 -2.17 -13.26 18.25
CA LEU A 12 -1.91 -11.86 18.61
C LEU A 12 -0.66 -11.83 19.49
N VAL A 13 0.25 -10.91 19.20
CA VAL A 13 1.50 -10.73 19.94
C VAL A 13 1.64 -9.27 20.38
N LEU A 14 2.29 -9.08 21.53
CA LEU A 14 2.67 -7.80 22.09
C LEU A 14 4.19 -7.58 21.94
N PRO A 15 4.65 -6.31 21.95
CA PRO A 15 6.08 -6.02 21.98
C PRO A 15 6.78 -6.73 23.15
N GLY A 16 7.85 -7.47 22.86
CA GLY A 16 8.59 -8.25 23.84
C GLY A 16 8.14 -9.71 23.99
N ASP A 17 7.03 -10.11 23.36
CA ASP A 17 6.63 -11.52 23.31
C ASP A 17 7.61 -12.34 22.46
N VAL A 18 7.94 -13.55 22.91
CA VAL A 18 8.72 -14.52 22.14
C VAL A 18 7.83 -15.11 21.05
N ILE A 19 8.21 -14.89 19.79
CA ILE A 19 7.45 -15.38 18.63
C ILE A 19 8.10 -16.60 17.98
N ASP A 20 9.40 -16.84 18.22
CA ASP A 20 10.09 -18.06 17.82
C ASP A 20 11.25 -18.39 18.77
N GLU A 21 11.40 -19.69 19.08
CA GLU A 21 12.49 -20.21 19.94
C GLU A 21 13.49 -21.07 19.17
N SER A 22 13.24 -21.33 17.88
CA SER A 22 14.05 -22.21 17.03
C SER A 22 15.26 -21.50 16.38
N GLY A 23 15.40 -20.20 16.61
CA GLY A 23 16.43 -19.38 15.99
C GLY A 23 16.11 -18.98 14.55
N ALA A 24 14.83 -18.94 14.16
CA ALA A 24 14.42 -18.49 12.85
C ALA A 24 14.92 -17.05 12.56
N LYS A 25 15.05 -16.71 11.27
CA LYS A 25 15.42 -15.35 10.88
C LYS A 25 14.29 -14.38 11.29
N ALA A 26 14.66 -13.31 12.00
CA ALA A 26 13.74 -12.22 12.32
C ALA A 26 13.39 -11.46 11.03
N GLY A 27 12.10 -11.42 10.70
CA GLY A 27 11.55 -10.63 9.61
C GLY A 27 11.14 -9.23 10.05
N GLU A 28 10.29 -8.58 9.27
CA GLU A 28 9.77 -7.26 9.60
C GLU A 28 9.05 -7.24 10.96
N TYR A 29 9.26 -6.16 11.71
CA TYR A 29 8.67 -5.93 13.03
C TYR A 29 8.99 -7.02 14.07
N ALA A 30 10.07 -7.77 13.85
CA ALA A 30 10.63 -8.74 14.78
C ALA A 30 12.14 -8.48 14.96
N TYR A 31 12.70 -8.89 16.10
CA TYR A 31 14.14 -8.80 16.35
C TYR A 31 14.65 -10.07 17.01
N SER A 32 15.92 -10.40 16.76
CA SER A 32 16.58 -11.55 17.39
C SER A 32 17.40 -11.10 18.59
N ARG A 33 17.29 -11.82 19.70
CA ARG A 33 18.10 -11.61 20.91
C ARG A 33 18.32 -12.97 21.58
N GLU A 34 19.57 -13.29 21.90
CA GLU A 34 19.93 -14.51 22.64
C GLU A 34 19.39 -15.81 22.00
N GLY A 35 19.35 -15.88 20.66
CA GLY A 35 18.87 -17.04 19.92
C GLY A 35 17.34 -17.20 19.83
N LYS A 36 16.58 -16.27 20.41
CA LYS A 36 15.12 -16.19 20.30
C LYS A 36 14.70 -15.00 19.45
N VAL A 37 13.53 -15.10 18.82
CA VAL A 37 12.91 -14.01 18.07
C VAL A 37 11.78 -13.41 18.90
N TYR A 38 11.77 -12.09 19.01
CA TYR A 38 10.80 -11.32 19.76
C TYR A 38 10.00 -10.39 18.84
N ALA A 39 8.76 -10.10 19.20
CA ALA A 39 7.94 -9.10 18.52
C ALA A 39 8.41 -7.67 18.90
N ALA A 40 8.55 -6.80 17.91
CA ALA A 40 8.87 -5.38 18.13
C ALA A 40 7.61 -4.50 18.26
N VAL A 41 6.48 -4.95 17.71
CA VAL A 41 5.21 -4.20 17.65
C VAL A 41 4.04 -5.10 18.01
N MET A 42 2.91 -4.48 18.39
CA MET A 42 1.65 -5.20 18.54
C MET A 42 1.10 -5.62 17.18
N GLY A 43 0.81 -6.91 17.01
CA GLY A 43 0.43 -7.43 15.71
C GLY A 43 -0.01 -8.87 15.69
N ILE A 44 -0.19 -9.40 14.48
CA ILE A 44 -0.45 -10.82 14.24
C ILE A 44 0.85 -11.49 13.83
N LYS A 45 1.25 -12.55 14.53
CA LYS A 45 2.40 -13.36 14.15
C LYS A 45 2.21 -13.94 12.76
N ASN A 46 3.23 -13.79 11.92
CA ASN A 46 3.27 -14.30 10.57
C ASN A 46 4.50 -15.18 10.39
N VAL A 47 4.26 -16.47 10.13
CA VAL A 47 5.32 -17.46 9.90
C VAL A 47 5.44 -17.68 8.41
N SER A 48 6.62 -17.42 7.87
CA SER A 48 6.96 -17.67 6.46
C SER A 48 8.12 -18.66 6.36
N PRO A 49 8.36 -19.26 5.19
CA PRO A 49 9.53 -20.13 4.98
C PRO A 49 10.88 -19.41 5.20
N ILE A 50 10.89 -18.08 5.08
CA ILE A 50 12.10 -17.24 5.13
C ILE A 50 12.40 -16.78 6.57
N GLY A 51 11.41 -16.82 7.46
CA GLY A 51 11.52 -16.33 8.83
C GLY A 51 10.18 -16.00 9.48
N VAL A 52 10.25 -15.42 10.68
CA VAL A 52 9.08 -15.04 11.47
C VAL A 52 9.00 -13.52 11.54
N SER A 53 7.85 -12.97 11.15
CA SER A 53 7.55 -11.54 11.17
C SER A 53 6.26 -11.24 11.92
N VAL A 54 5.98 -9.96 12.14
CA VAL A 54 4.74 -9.51 12.77
C VAL A 54 4.01 -8.59 11.79
N ILE A 55 2.73 -8.87 11.53
CA ILE A 55 1.86 -7.98 10.76
C ILE A 55 1.28 -6.95 11.75
N PRO A 56 1.67 -5.66 11.67
CA PRO A 56 1.22 -4.65 12.62
C PRO A 56 -0.30 -4.42 12.50
N LEU A 57 -0.97 -4.17 13.63
CA LEU A 57 -2.38 -3.77 13.62
C LEU A 57 -2.56 -2.28 13.28
N TRP A 58 -1.57 -1.46 13.64
CA TRP A 58 -1.56 -0.01 13.55
C TRP A 58 -0.16 0.50 13.23
N GLY A 59 -0.07 1.73 12.71
CA GLY A 59 1.19 2.41 12.44
C GLY A 59 1.10 3.30 11.20
N GLN A 60 2.24 3.84 10.79
CA GLN A 60 2.40 4.50 9.49
C GLN A 60 3.06 3.55 8.50
N TYR A 61 2.94 3.86 7.21
CA TYR A 61 3.65 3.14 6.18
C TYR A 61 5.17 3.30 6.37
N MET A 62 5.86 2.18 6.49
CA MET A 62 7.31 2.12 6.51
C MET A 62 7.80 1.61 5.15
N PRO A 63 8.49 2.43 4.34
CA PRO A 63 8.84 2.03 2.98
C PRO A 63 9.80 0.86 2.93
N SER A 64 9.56 -0.05 1.99
CA SER A 64 10.44 -1.17 1.66
C SER A 64 10.79 -1.11 0.17
N ALA A 65 12.01 -1.55 -0.18
CA ALA A 65 12.47 -1.57 -1.56
C ALA A 65 11.54 -2.45 -2.44
N GLY A 66 11.16 -1.93 -3.61
CA GLY A 66 10.23 -2.57 -4.54
C GLY A 66 8.76 -2.24 -4.30
N ASP A 67 8.43 -1.47 -3.26
CA ASP A 67 7.05 -1.03 -3.04
C ASP A 67 6.61 -0.02 -4.11
N PHE A 68 5.45 -0.28 -4.69
CA PHE A 68 4.75 0.69 -5.52
C PHE A 68 3.91 1.62 -4.64
N VAL A 69 4.09 2.92 -4.79
CA VAL A 69 3.44 3.96 -3.95
C VAL A 69 2.91 5.11 -4.80
N ILE A 70 1.96 5.86 -4.23
CA ILE A 70 1.44 7.08 -4.83
C ILE A 70 1.94 8.27 -4.01
N GLY A 71 2.66 9.18 -4.64
CA GLY A 71 3.23 10.36 -4.02
C GLY A 71 2.53 11.64 -4.43
N VAL A 72 2.63 12.67 -3.60
CA VAL A 72 2.24 14.05 -3.90
C VAL A 72 3.47 14.94 -3.81
N VAL A 73 3.70 15.78 -4.81
CA VAL A 73 4.82 16.73 -4.80
C VAL A 73 4.55 17.80 -3.75
N ASN A 74 5.39 17.86 -2.72
CA ASN A 74 5.29 18.85 -1.65
C ASN A 74 6.17 20.07 -1.90
N ASP A 75 7.36 19.86 -2.46
CA ASP A 75 8.33 20.93 -2.70
C ASP A 75 9.20 20.62 -3.93
N ILE A 76 9.81 21.66 -4.50
CA ILE A 76 10.58 21.60 -5.73
C ILE A 76 11.95 22.22 -5.49
N GLY A 77 12.99 21.39 -5.56
CA GLY A 77 14.38 21.82 -5.60
C GLY A 77 14.92 21.95 -7.03
N PRO A 78 16.15 22.46 -7.19
CA PRO A 78 16.77 22.63 -8.50
C PRO A 78 17.15 21.31 -9.20
N SER A 79 17.28 20.21 -8.45
CA SER A 79 17.67 18.88 -8.95
C SER A 79 16.83 17.74 -8.37
N ASN A 80 15.82 18.04 -7.56
CA ASN A 80 14.95 17.05 -6.95
C ASN A 80 13.54 17.60 -6.68
N TRP A 81 12.59 16.69 -6.52
CA TRP A 81 11.28 16.98 -5.96
C TRP A 81 11.16 16.30 -4.61
N MET A 82 10.63 17.00 -3.62
CA MET A 82 10.29 16.39 -2.34
C MET A 82 8.89 15.80 -2.47
N ILE A 83 8.82 14.47 -2.43
CA ILE A 83 7.54 13.77 -2.55
C ILE A 83 7.08 13.34 -1.17
N ASP A 84 5.84 13.68 -0.84
CA ASP A 84 5.15 13.05 0.26
C ASP A 84 4.57 11.72 -0.20
N ILE A 85 5.03 10.64 0.43
CA ILE A 85 4.57 9.27 0.20
C ILE A 85 3.80 8.72 1.41
N ASN A 86 3.29 9.56 2.32
CA ASN A 86 2.62 9.14 3.55
C ASN A 86 3.50 8.25 4.45
N ALA A 87 4.80 8.53 4.46
CA ALA A 87 5.80 7.90 5.32
C ALA A 87 6.37 8.94 6.30
N PRO A 88 6.90 8.51 7.46
CA PRO A 88 7.48 9.44 8.44
C PRO A 88 8.79 10.11 7.97
N TYR A 89 9.42 9.59 6.92
CA TYR A 89 10.69 10.08 6.38
C TYR A 89 10.49 10.70 4.99
N PRO A 90 11.26 11.74 4.64
CA PRO A 90 11.15 12.40 3.34
C PRO A 90 11.60 11.49 2.20
N ALA A 91 10.94 11.61 1.05
CA ALA A 91 11.26 10.86 -0.17
C ALA A 91 11.65 11.82 -1.31
N PRO A 92 12.94 12.18 -1.44
CA PRO A 92 13.41 12.98 -2.57
C PRO A 92 13.42 12.16 -3.87
N LEU A 93 12.77 12.67 -4.91
CA LEU A 93 12.85 12.17 -6.28
C LEU A 93 13.91 12.97 -7.04
N HIS A 94 15.01 12.34 -7.43
CA HIS A 94 16.09 13.01 -8.17
C HIS A 94 15.77 13.08 -9.68
N VAL A 95 16.29 14.09 -10.37
CA VAL A 95 16.13 14.25 -11.84
C VAL A 95 16.71 13.11 -12.69
N SER A 96 17.59 12.27 -12.13
CA SER A 96 18.07 11.06 -12.82
C SER A 96 17.06 9.93 -12.79
N GLU A 97 16.13 9.97 -11.84
CA GLU A 97 15.15 8.91 -11.56
C GLU A 97 13.78 9.18 -12.18
N VAL A 98 13.74 10.06 -13.19
CA VAL A 98 12.55 10.35 -13.99
C VAL A 98 12.77 9.99 -15.45
N PRO A 99 11.69 9.65 -16.20
CA PRO A 99 11.82 9.25 -17.60
C PRO A 99 12.14 10.41 -18.54
N TRP A 100 12.16 11.64 -18.03
CA TRP A 100 12.40 12.86 -18.78
C TRP A 100 13.85 13.32 -18.61
N LYS A 101 14.40 13.96 -19.65
CA LYS A 101 15.66 14.69 -19.51
C LYS A 101 15.35 16.06 -18.92
N VAL A 102 15.80 16.28 -17.69
CA VAL A 102 15.57 17.52 -16.95
C VAL A 102 16.90 18.26 -16.80
N GLU A 103 16.96 19.48 -17.33
CA GLU A 103 18.10 20.36 -17.13
C GLU A 103 18.10 20.93 -15.71
N PHE A 104 19.27 21.32 -15.22
CA PHE A 104 19.40 21.87 -13.88
C PHE A 104 18.54 23.13 -13.72
N GLY A 105 17.71 23.17 -12.68
CA GLY A 105 16.80 24.28 -12.41
C GLY A 105 15.48 24.24 -13.18
N ASP A 106 15.27 23.24 -14.05
CA ASP A 106 14.08 23.15 -14.91
C ASP A 106 12.99 22.22 -14.34
N THR A 107 13.12 21.84 -13.07
CA THR A 107 12.28 20.85 -12.38
C THR A 107 10.79 21.23 -12.33
N SER A 108 10.48 22.52 -12.14
CA SER A 108 9.10 23.02 -12.04
C SER A 108 8.30 22.90 -13.34
N ARG A 109 8.94 22.76 -14.50
CA ARG A 109 8.22 22.56 -15.77
C ARG A 109 7.59 21.17 -15.88
N PHE A 110 8.14 20.18 -15.20
CA PHE A 110 7.70 18.78 -15.32
C PHE A 110 6.70 18.42 -14.22
N LEU A 111 7.03 18.76 -12.98
CA LEU A 111 6.21 18.47 -11.81
C LEU A 111 6.10 19.71 -10.94
N ASN A 112 4.85 20.08 -10.64
CA ASN A 112 4.51 21.19 -9.77
C ASN A 112 3.99 20.69 -8.42
N ILE A 113 4.03 21.57 -7.41
CA ILE A 113 3.48 21.29 -6.08
C ILE A 113 2.02 20.87 -6.21
N GLY A 114 1.64 19.81 -5.49
CA GLY A 114 0.31 19.21 -5.54
C GLY A 114 0.09 18.21 -6.68
N ASN A 115 1.04 18.03 -7.60
CA ASN A 115 0.95 16.98 -8.60
C ASN A 115 1.09 15.60 -7.95
N VAL A 116 0.29 14.65 -8.44
CA VAL A 116 0.29 13.26 -7.97
C VAL A 116 1.13 12.41 -8.92
N VAL A 117 1.98 11.54 -8.37
CA VAL A 117 2.90 10.69 -9.13
C VAL A 117 2.86 9.25 -8.65
N PHE A 118 2.98 8.31 -9.57
CA PHE A 118 3.26 6.91 -9.24
C PHE A 118 4.76 6.70 -9.16
N LEU A 119 5.19 6.04 -8.08
CA LEU A 119 6.60 5.83 -7.74
C LEU A 119 6.85 4.38 -7.35
N ASN A 120 8.10 3.96 -7.49
CA ASN A 120 8.65 2.77 -6.86
C ASN A 120 9.74 3.18 -5.87
N ILE A 121 9.78 2.52 -4.72
CA ILE A 121 10.87 2.65 -3.75
C ILE A 121 12.09 1.87 -4.26
N LEU A 122 13.12 2.56 -4.73
CA LEU A 122 14.37 1.92 -5.19
C LEU A 122 15.11 1.25 -4.03
N SER A 123 15.32 2.01 -2.96
CA SER A 123 16.09 1.55 -1.81
C SER A 123 15.74 2.36 -0.57
N VAL A 124 15.93 1.73 0.58
CA VAL A 124 15.86 2.36 1.89
C VAL A 124 17.08 1.93 2.66
N ASP A 125 17.90 2.89 3.08
CA ASP A 125 19.12 2.60 3.85
C ASP A 125 18.84 2.44 5.35
N GLU A 126 19.87 2.07 6.10
CA GLU A 126 19.80 1.88 7.56
C GLU A 126 19.47 3.18 8.32
N ARG A 127 19.76 4.34 7.71
CA ARG A 127 19.44 5.68 8.23
C ARG A 127 18.04 6.14 7.86
N LYS A 128 17.25 5.29 7.17
CA LYS A 128 15.90 5.59 6.67
C LYS A 128 15.88 6.68 5.61
N ASN A 129 16.98 6.86 4.88
CA ASN A 129 16.96 7.62 3.64
C ASN A 129 16.25 6.80 2.58
N ILE A 130 15.22 7.39 1.98
CA ILE A 130 14.40 6.76 0.97
C ILE A 130 14.84 7.26 -0.40
N GLN A 131 15.09 6.35 -1.33
CA GLN A 131 15.28 6.67 -2.74
C GLN A 131 14.06 6.19 -3.52
N VAL A 132 13.46 7.08 -4.30
CA VAL A 132 12.30 6.78 -5.14
C VAL A 132 12.65 6.95 -6.61
N THR A 133 11.93 6.24 -7.46
CA THR A 133 12.06 6.35 -8.92
C THR A 133 10.72 6.40 -9.61
N MET A 134 10.71 7.03 -10.78
CA MET A 134 9.66 6.97 -11.80
C MET A 134 10.11 6.18 -13.04
N ASN A 135 11.34 5.64 -13.05
CA ASN A 135 11.91 4.88 -14.16
C ASN A 135 11.55 3.38 -14.09
N ASP A 136 10.26 3.09 -13.90
CA ASP A 136 9.75 1.72 -13.88
C ASP A 136 8.42 1.62 -14.65
N SER A 137 8.04 0.41 -15.01
CA SER A 137 6.85 0.14 -15.80
C SER A 137 5.58 0.63 -15.12
N GLY A 138 4.82 1.45 -15.83
CA GLY A 138 3.53 1.97 -15.36
C GLY A 138 3.62 3.18 -14.42
N LEU A 139 4.84 3.62 -14.05
CA LEU A 139 5.04 4.84 -13.28
C LEU A 139 4.88 6.07 -14.16
N ARG A 140 4.15 7.07 -13.67
CA ARG A 140 3.85 8.29 -14.40
C ARG A 140 3.32 9.37 -13.47
N LYS A 141 3.30 10.60 -13.98
CA LYS A 141 2.46 11.66 -13.45
C LYS A 141 0.98 11.34 -13.69
N VAL A 142 0.16 11.59 -12.69
CA VAL A 142 -1.30 11.43 -12.74
C VAL A 142 -1.92 12.77 -13.08
N GLU A 143 -2.72 12.80 -14.15
CA GLU A 143 -3.39 14.04 -14.61
C GLU A 143 -4.85 14.13 -14.15
N CYS A 144 -5.52 12.98 -13.97
CA CYS A 144 -6.94 12.91 -13.61
C CYS A 144 -7.23 11.70 -12.72
N GLY A 145 -8.44 11.67 -12.16
CA GLY A 145 -8.92 10.62 -11.28
C GLY A 145 -9.02 11.05 -9.82
N LEU A 146 -9.53 10.16 -8.99
CA LEU A 146 -9.79 10.36 -7.58
C LEU A 146 -8.70 9.68 -6.75
N LEU A 147 -8.11 10.43 -5.81
CA LEU A 147 -7.17 9.91 -4.82
C LEU A 147 -7.91 9.66 -3.50
N VAL A 148 -7.83 8.44 -3.00
CA VAL A 148 -8.41 8.00 -1.73
C VAL A 148 -7.30 7.55 -0.80
N GLU A 149 -7.33 7.99 0.44
CA GLU A 149 -6.38 7.58 1.47
C GLU A 149 -7.05 6.63 2.47
N ILE A 150 -6.34 5.58 2.84
CA ILE A 150 -6.70 4.61 3.88
C ILE A 150 -5.49 4.34 4.76
N ALA A 151 -5.72 3.76 5.94
CA ALA A 151 -4.64 3.26 6.78
C ALA A 151 -3.82 2.18 6.06
N HIS A 152 -2.49 2.32 6.09
CA HIS A 152 -1.56 1.38 5.44
C HIS A 152 -1.82 -0.08 5.85
N SER A 153 -2.19 -0.31 7.12
CA SER A 153 -2.47 -1.64 7.67
C SER A 153 -3.70 -2.32 7.06
N LYS A 154 -4.53 -1.57 6.32
CA LYS A 154 -5.73 -2.05 5.64
C LYS A 154 -5.53 -2.27 4.14
N VAL A 155 -4.38 -1.88 3.57
CA VAL A 155 -4.08 -2.05 2.13
C VAL A 155 -4.21 -3.50 1.70
N SER A 156 -3.59 -4.44 2.43
CA SER A 156 -3.68 -5.88 2.11
C SER A 156 -5.12 -6.40 2.17
N ARG A 157 -5.98 -5.80 2.99
CA ARG A 157 -7.41 -6.15 3.09
C ARG A 157 -8.18 -5.67 1.85
N VAL A 158 -7.88 -4.47 1.36
CA VAL A 158 -8.47 -3.92 0.13
C VAL A 158 -8.01 -4.70 -1.10
N ILE A 159 -6.75 -5.12 -1.16
CA ILE A 159 -6.25 -6.02 -2.22
C ILE A 159 -6.98 -7.37 -2.18
N GLY A 160 -7.14 -7.92 -0.99
CA GLY A 160 -7.73 -9.25 -0.79
C GLY A 160 -6.76 -10.37 -1.17
N LYS A 161 -7.17 -11.62 -0.93
CA LYS A 161 -6.33 -12.79 -1.20
C LYS A 161 -6.10 -12.89 -2.71
N SER A 162 -4.84 -12.87 -3.14
CA SER A 162 -4.46 -12.91 -4.56
C SER A 162 -5.10 -11.81 -5.42
N GLY A 163 -5.44 -10.65 -4.82
CA GLY A 163 -6.05 -9.53 -5.54
C GLY A 163 -7.54 -9.66 -5.79
N SER A 164 -8.23 -10.64 -5.20
CA SER A 164 -9.63 -10.93 -5.49
C SER A 164 -10.59 -9.76 -5.23
N MET A 165 -10.29 -8.93 -4.22
CA MET A 165 -11.17 -7.81 -3.84
C MET A 165 -11.00 -6.63 -4.80
N ILE A 166 -9.77 -6.29 -5.19
CA ILE A 166 -9.53 -5.27 -6.21
C ILE A 166 -10.11 -5.69 -7.56
N GLN A 167 -9.96 -6.98 -7.94
CA GLN A 167 -10.53 -7.48 -9.18
C GLN A 167 -12.06 -7.36 -9.17
N LEU A 168 -12.72 -7.65 -8.05
CA LEU A 168 -14.15 -7.44 -7.89
C LEU A 168 -14.54 -5.97 -8.06
N LEU A 169 -13.83 -5.04 -7.40
CA LEU A 169 -14.09 -3.60 -7.53
C LEU A 169 -13.91 -3.13 -8.98
N LYS A 170 -12.83 -3.55 -9.64
CA LYS A 170 -12.56 -3.23 -11.06
C LYS A 170 -13.63 -3.80 -11.99
N ALA A 171 -14.02 -5.06 -11.79
CA ALA A 171 -15.01 -5.72 -12.64
C ALA A 171 -16.41 -5.13 -12.47
N ALA A 172 -16.80 -4.76 -11.25
CA ALA A 172 -18.12 -4.17 -10.99
C ALA A 172 -18.23 -2.74 -11.50
N SER A 173 -17.18 -1.92 -11.32
CA SER A 173 -17.23 -0.50 -11.68
C SER A 173 -16.75 -0.18 -13.10
N GLY A 174 -15.90 -1.03 -13.68
CA GLY A 174 -15.15 -0.70 -14.90
C GLY A 174 -14.01 0.31 -14.69
N CYS A 175 -13.79 0.78 -13.46
CA CYS A 175 -12.77 1.78 -13.16
C CYS A 175 -11.36 1.16 -13.15
N ARG A 176 -10.37 1.97 -13.55
CA ARG A 176 -8.96 1.69 -13.34
C ARG A 176 -8.61 2.02 -11.90
N ILE A 177 -8.07 1.05 -11.18
CA ILE A 177 -7.67 1.20 -9.77
C ILE A 177 -6.20 0.84 -9.61
N PHE A 178 -5.45 1.74 -8.99
CA PHE A 178 -4.05 1.54 -8.59
C PHE A 178 -3.94 1.70 -7.07
N VAL A 179 -3.35 0.71 -6.40
CA VAL A 179 -3.25 0.69 -4.93
C VAL A 179 -1.78 0.75 -4.54
N GLY A 180 -1.39 1.86 -3.91
CA GLY A 180 -0.05 2.02 -3.33
C GLY A 180 0.05 1.32 -1.98
N GLN A 181 1.24 0.78 -1.66
CA GLN A 181 1.52 0.18 -0.35
C GLN A 181 1.42 1.20 0.79
N ASN A 182 1.54 2.49 0.47
CA ASN A 182 1.43 3.60 1.41
C ASN A 182 0.01 3.99 1.82
N GLY A 183 -1.00 3.21 1.43
CA GLY A 183 -2.39 3.50 1.78
C GLY A 183 -3.06 4.52 0.87
N ARG A 184 -2.39 4.98 -0.19
CA ARG A 184 -2.98 5.83 -1.21
C ARG A 184 -3.49 4.99 -2.37
N ILE A 185 -4.72 5.24 -2.78
CA ILE A 185 -5.41 4.51 -3.85
C ILE A 185 -5.88 5.52 -4.88
N TRP A 186 -5.48 5.31 -6.12
CA TRP A 186 -5.96 6.09 -7.26
C TRP A 186 -7.03 5.32 -8.01
N ILE A 187 -8.12 6.01 -8.30
CA ILE A 187 -9.30 5.49 -8.99
C ILE A 187 -9.59 6.40 -10.17
N ASP A 188 -9.77 5.80 -11.34
CA ASP A 188 -10.00 6.55 -12.57
C ASP A 188 -11.03 5.85 -13.45
N GLY A 189 -11.94 6.65 -13.98
CA GLY A 189 -13.15 6.20 -14.65
C GLY A 189 -14.22 7.27 -14.56
N ASP A 190 -15.46 6.89 -14.84
CA ASP A 190 -16.62 7.76 -14.68
C ASP A 190 -16.74 8.29 -13.24
N GLU A 191 -17.10 9.56 -13.08
CA GLU A 191 -17.06 10.27 -11.80
C GLU A 191 -18.02 9.64 -10.76
N ASP A 192 -19.23 9.26 -11.18
CA ASP A 192 -20.22 8.64 -10.32
C ASP A 192 -19.76 7.24 -9.88
N ARG A 193 -19.22 6.47 -10.82
CA ARG A 193 -18.70 5.12 -10.51
C ARG A 193 -17.46 5.20 -9.61
N ALA A 194 -16.56 6.15 -9.86
CA ALA A 194 -15.36 6.36 -9.06
C ALA A 194 -15.71 6.74 -7.61
N ALA A 195 -16.74 7.58 -7.41
CA ALA A 195 -17.24 7.92 -6.08
C ALA A 195 -17.77 6.69 -5.33
N VAL A 196 -18.56 5.83 -6.00
CA VAL A 196 -19.07 4.58 -5.39
C VAL A 196 -17.92 3.64 -5.00
N VAL A 197 -16.89 3.53 -5.83
CA VAL A 197 -15.70 2.71 -5.51
C VAL A 197 -14.94 3.28 -4.31
N ALA A 198 -14.80 4.60 -4.23
CA ALA A 198 -14.17 5.26 -3.09
C ALA A 198 -14.91 4.98 -1.78
N ASP A 199 -16.25 5.04 -1.79
CA ASP A 199 -17.07 4.72 -0.63
C ASP A 199 -16.99 3.23 -0.26
N ALA A 200 -16.95 2.34 -1.25
CA ALA A 200 -16.75 0.91 -1.01
C ALA A 200 -15.39 0.64 -0.34
N ILE A 201 -14.33 1.34 -0.75
CA ILE A 201 -13.00 1.23 -0.14
C ILE A 201 -13.01 1.70 1.32
N LYS A 202 -13.66 2.83 1.62
CA LYS A 202 -13.83 3.31 3.01
C LYS A 202 -14.62 2.31 3.85
N MET A 203 -15.69 1.74 3.30
CA MET A 203 -16.46 0.69 3.97
C MET A 203 -15.61 -0.56 4.25
N ILE A 204 -14.68 -0.92 3.36
CA ILE A 204 -13.74 -2.04 3.58
C ILE A 204 -12.76 -1.73 4.72
N GLU A 205 -12.25 -0.51 4.79
CA GLU A 205 -11.38 -0.05 5.86
C GLU A 205 -12.06 -0.17 7.23
N GLU A 206 -13.27 0.37 7.37
CA GLU A 206 -14.05 0.33 8.61
C GLU A 206 -14.40 -1.11 9.03
N LYS A 207 -14.80 -1.94 8.06
CA LYS A 207 -15.27 -3.32 8.30
C LYS A 207 -14.18 -4.35 8.09
N ALA A 208 -12.90 -3.96 8.16
CA ALA A 208 -11.76 -4.83 7.84
C ALA A 208 -11.67 -6.11 8.69
N GLN A 209 -12.32 -6.17 9.85
CA GLN A 209 -12.38 -7.35 10.71
C GLN A 209 -13.55 -8.30 10.41
N ALA A 210 -14.51 -7.90 9.58
CA ALA A 210 -15.66 -8.71 9.24
C ALA A 210 -15.27 -9.91 8.36
N ARG A 211 -15.87 -11.07 8.66
CA ARG A 211 -15.65 -12.33 7.91
C ARG A 211 -16.32 -12.29 6.53
N ASP A 212 -17.52 -11.73 6.44
CA ASP A 212 -18.35 -11.73 5.22
C ASP A 212 -18.23 -10.42 4.42
N LEU A 213 -17.06 -9.79 4.46
CA LEU A 213 -16.88 -8.47 3.85
C LEU A 213 -17.07 -8.49 2.33
N THR A 214 -16.59 -9.54 1.66
CA THR A 214 -16.69 -9.65 0.20
C THR A 214 -18.15 -9.64 -0.26
N GLU A 215 -19.02 -10.38 0.42
CA GLU A 215 -20.45 -10.41 0.10
C GLU A 215 -21.11 -9.06 0.35
N LYS A 216 -20.78 -8.42 1.48
CA LYS A 216 -21.31 -7.09 1.81
C LYS A 216 -20.90 -6.02 0.80
N VAL A 217 -19.66 -6.08 0.31
CA VAL A 217 -19.16 -5.17 -0.72
C VAL A 217 -19.86 -5.43 -2.05
N LYS A 218 -20.07 -6.69 -2.42
CA LYS A 218 -20.77 -7.05 -3.65
C LYS A 218 -22.21 -6.51 -3.66
N VAL A 219 -22.97 -6.77 -2.60
CA VAL A 219 -24.35 -6.25 -2.44
C VAL A 219 -24.38 -4.72 -2.47
N TYR A 220 -23.39 -4.07 -1.85
CA TYR A 220 -23.29 -2.61 -1.88
C TYR A 220 -23.07 -2.08 -3.30
N LEU A 221 -22.13 -2.67 -4.05
CA LEU A 221 -21.83 -2.27 -5.42
C LEU A 221 -23.03 -2.49 -6.36
N GLU A 222 -23.69 -3.65 -6.28
CA GLU A 222 -24.89 -3.96 -7.07
C GLU A 222 -26.05 -2.99 -6.79
N SER A 223 -26.15 -2.45 -5.57
CA SER A 223 -27.20 -1.50 -5.21
C SER A 223 -26.95 -0.06 -5.70
N LYS A 224 -25.69 0.28 -5.98
CA LYS A 224 -25.25 1.66 -6.25
C LYS A 224 -24.79 1.89 -7.68
N LEU A 225 -24.29 0.85 -8.33
CA LEU A 225 -23.94 0.90 -9.75
C LEU A 225 -25.17 0.49 -10.55
N PRO A 226 -25.73 1.38 -11.40
CA PRO A 226 -26.79 0.96 -12.31
C PRO A 226 -26.28 -0.19 -13.17
N ALA A 227 -27.13 -1.19 -13.41
CA ALA A 227 -26.82 -2.23 -14.38
C ALA A 227 -26.60 -1.55 -15.74
N GLU A 228 -25.52 -1.91 -16.43
CA GLU A 228 -25.38 -1.58 -17.85
C GLU A 228 -26.57 -2.23 -18.57
N GLU A 229 -27.53 -1.41 -19.01
CA GLU A 229 -28.41 -1.81 -20.11
C GLU A 229 -27.53 -1.95 -21.35
N GLU A 230 -27.65 -3.09 -22.01
CA GLU A 230 -26.81 -3.65 -23.09
C GLU A 230 -26.36 -2.67 -24.19
#